data_AF-W2WLX9-F1
#
_entry.id   AF-W2WLX9-F1
#
_cell.length_a   1.000
_cell.length_b   1.000
_cell.length_c   1.000
_cell.angle_alpha   90.00
_cell.angle_beta   90.00
_cell.angle_gamma   90.00
#
_symmetry.space_group_name_H-M   'P 1'
#
loop_
_entity.id
_entity.type
_entity.pdbx_description
1 polymer ?
#
loop_
_entity_poly.entity_id
_entity_poly.type
_entity_poly.pdbx_seq_one_letter_code
_entity_poly.pdbx_strand_id
1 'polypeptide(L)'
;MTNPSTVKLANQLQDERYSRWLLNESSPQSAFYVFILTKPGADDVIRFRERPDRSKYLLPLEKVSDDLLSSPDFKRWAQYLDDFNAKYPDKQTSMSAVFRAYYTDDALGNMLAAARKDPSTRDIASTLEKALFNV
;
A
#
# COMPACT_ATOMS: atom_id res chain seq x y z
N MET A 1 17.44 -2.54 -21.35
CA MET A 1 16.74 -3.76 -21.82
C MET A 1 16.68 -4.74 -20.67
N THR A 2 15.48 -5.12 -20.21
CA THR A 2 15.31 -6.12 -19.13
C THR A 2 15.50 -7.53 -19.70
N ASN A 3 16.23 -8.40 -18.98
CA ASN A 3 16.43 -9.79 -19.39
C ASN A 3 15.13 -10.60 -19.10
N PRO A 4 14.53 -11.28 -20.09
CA PRO A 4 13.29 -12.02 -19.88
C PRO A 4 13.35 -13.07 -18.76
N SER A 5 14.51 -13.71 -18.55
CA SER A 5 14.72 -14.68 -17.47
C SER A 5 14.69 -14.03 -16.09
N THR A 6 15.22 -12.81 -15.96
CA THR A 6 15.17 -12.08 -14.68
C THR A 6 13.77 -11.57 -14.37
N VAL A 7 12.99 -11.21 -15.39
CA VAL A 7 11.57 -10.83 -15.23
C VAL A 7 10.75 -12.03 -14.78
N LYS A 8 10.94 -13.20 -15.39
CA LYS A 8 10.22 -14.43 -15.01
C LYS A 8 10.49 -14.82 -13.56
N LEU A 9 11.76 -14.81 -13.14
CA LEU A 9 12.13 -15.12 -11.76
C LEU A 9 11.54 -14.12 -10.77
N ALA A 10 11.55 -12.82 -11.10
CA ALA A 10 10.96 -11.78 -10.26
C ALA A 10 9.45 -12.02 -10.05
N ASN A 11 8.71 -12.32 -11.12
CA ASN A 11 7.27 -12.60 -11.05
C ASN A 11 7.00 -13.84 -10.18
N GLN A 12 7.76 -14.92 -10.35
CA GLN A 12 7.62 -16.14 -9.54
C GLN A 12 7.85 -15.86 -8.05
N LEU A 13 8.90 -15.10 -7.73
CA LEU A 13 9.19 -14.73 -6.34
C LEU A 13 8.09 -13.84 -5.74
N GLN A 14 7.49 -12.94 -6.52
CA GLN A 14 6.34 -12.14 -6.09
C GLN A 14 5.12 -13.03 -5.79
N ASP A 15 4.82 -14.01 -6.64
CA ASP A 15 3.70 -14.94 -6.47
C ASP A 15 3.89 -15.89 -5.27
N GLU A 16 5.10 -16.38 -5.05
CA GLU A 16 5.44 -17.18 -3.88
C GLU A 16 5.27 -16.37 -2.59
N ARG A 17 5.71 -15.10 -2.60
CA ARG A 17 5.62 -14.22 -1.43
C ARG A 17 4.17 -13.85 -1.12
N TYR A 18 3.36 -13.60 -2.14
CA TYR A 18 1.90 -13.43 -2.03
C TYR A 18 1.26 -14.63 -1.33
N SER A 19 1.55 -15.83 -1.84
CA SER A 19 0.98 -17.09 -1.35
C SER A 19 1.37 -17.35 0.11
N ARG A 20 2.64 -17.13 0.46
CA ARG A 20 3.14 -17.29 1.83
C ARG A 20 2.45 -16.36 2.81
N TRP A 21 2.17 -15.12 2.42
CA TRP A 21 1.50 -14.16 3.29
C TRP A 21 0.04 -14.49 3.54
N LEU A 22 -0.66 -14.92 2.49
CA LEU A 22 -2.03 -15.36 2.64
C LEU A 22 -2.12 -16.62 3.52
N LEU A 23 -1.12 -17.50 3.47
CA LEU A 23 -1.03 -18.68 4.34
C LEU A 23 -0.64 -18.32 5.78
N ASN A 24 0.23 -17.34 5.97
CA ASN A 24 0.71 -16.91 7.29
C ASN A 24 -0.15 -15.79 7.91
N GLU A 25 -1.31 -15.50 7.33
CA GLU A 25 -2.26 -14.49 7.81
C GLU A 25 -1.62 -13.11 8.03
N SER A 26 -0.66 -12.74 7.17
CA SER A 26 -0.02 -11.43 7.27
C SER A 26 -1.05 -10.34 6.96
N SER A 27 -1.34 -9.45 7.91
CA SER A 27 -2.40 -8.46 7.71
C SER A 27 -2.11 -7.58 6.49
N PRO A 28 -3.15 -7.12 5.76
CA PRO A 28 -2.96 -6.21 4.63
C PRO A 28 -2.18 -4.94 5.01
N GLN A 29 -2.29 -4.47 6.25
CA GLN A 29 -1.49 -3.37 6.77
C GLN A 29 0.01 -3.72 6.83
N SER A 30 0.38 -4.85 7.43
CA SER A 30 1.78 -5.29 7.49
C SER A 30 2.35 -5.58 6.10
N ALA A 31 1.52 -6.15 5.22
CA ALA A 31 1.85 -6.40 3.83
C ALA A 31 2.18 -5.09 3.07
N PHE A 32 1.39 -4.05 3.29
CA PHE A 32 1.59 -2.72 2.71
C PHE A 32 2.93 -2.11 3.16
N TYR A 33 3.21 -2.13 4.47
CA TYR A 33 4.47 -1.63 5.01
C TYR A 33 5.69 -2.28 4.34
N VAL A 34 5.69 -3.61 4.22
CA VAL A 34 6.86 -4.34 3.72
C VAL A 34 7.06 -4.17 2.21
N PHE A 35 6.01 -4.18 1.39
CA PHE A 35 6.17 -4.12 -0.07
C PHE A 35 6.14 -2.72 -0.66
N ILE A 36 5.39 -1.82 -0.04
CA ILE A 36 5.21 -0.48 -0.58
C ILE A 36 6.19 0.46 0.12
N LEU A 37 6.08 0.58 1.45
CA LEU A 37 6.81 1.62 2.18
C LEU A 37 8.30 1.30 2.34
N THR A 38 8.66 0.05 2.64
CA THR A 38 10.07 -0.34 2.81
C THR A 38 10.75 -0.77 1.52
N LYS A 39 10.13 -0.51 0.36
CA LYS A 39 10.73 -0.86 -0.93
C LYS A 39 12.03 -0.06 -1.11
N PRO A 40 13.16 -0.71 -1.45
CA PRO A 40 14.38 0.01 -1.75
C PRO A 40 14.14 1.04 -2.86
N GLY A 41 14.47 2.30 -2.61
CA GLY A 41 14.24 3.41 -3.54
C GLY A 41 12.85 4.06 -3.45
N ALA A 42 12.03 3.74 -2.45
CA ALA A 42 10.86 4.57 -2.12
C ALA A 42 11.33 5.93 -1.60
N ASP A 43 10.73 7.01 -2.11
CA ASP A 43 11.03 8.39 -1.70
C ASP A 43 10.47 8.73 -0.30
N ASP A 44 9.59 7.88 0.22
CA ASP A 44 8.92 8.05 1.51
C ASP A 44 9.90 7.74 2.66
N VAL A 45 10.47 8.78 3.28
CA VAL A 45 11.35 8.63 4.45
C VAL A 45 10.52 8.25 5.68
N ILE A 46 10.49 6.94 5.98
CA ILE A 46 9.87 6.37 7.19
C ILE A 46 10.58 6.92 8.43
N ARG A 47 9.86 7.64 9.29
CA ARG A 47 10.39 8.22 10.54
C ARG A 47 9.72 7.61 11.75
N PHE A 48 10.53 7.18 12.71
CA PHE A 48 10.03 6.73 14.01
C PHE A 48 10.27 7.80 15.06
N ARG A 49 9.30 7.98 15.95
CA ARG A 49 9.49 8.76 17.18
C ARG A 49 9.45 7.82 18.38
N GLU A 50 10.31 8.09 19.34
CA GLU A 50 10.39 7.35 20.60
C GLU A 50 9.55 8.05 21.67
N ARG A 51 8.75 7.28 22.39
CA ARG A 51 7.98 7.73 23.57
C ARG A 51 8.83 7.66 24.83
N PRO A 52 8.40 8.29 25.95
CA PRO A 52 9.13 8.20 27.22
C PRO A 52 9.34 6.76 27.75
N ASP A 53 8.44 5.83 27.38
CA ASP A 53 8.55 4.40 27.71
C ASP A 53 9.44 3.61 26.74
N ARG A 54 10.19 4.31 25.87
CA ARG A 54 11.06 3.76 24.80
C ARG A 54 10.33 3.01 23.69
N SER A 55 9.00 2.98 23.69
CA SER A 55 8.26 2.45 22.55
C SER A 55 8.42 3.38 21.35
N LYS A 56 8.61 2.80 20.17
CA LYS A 56 8.69 3.53 18.90
C LYS A 56 7.34 3.48 18.21
N TYR A 57 6.92 4.60 17.66
CA TYR A 57 5.78 4.67 16.77
C TYR A 57 6.17 5.35 15.47
N LEU A 58 5.52 4.91 14.40
CA LEU A 58 5.69 5.49 13.08
C LEU A 58 5.02 6.86 13.05
N LEU A 59 5.74 7.88 12.58
CA LEU A 59 5.14 9.16 12.24
C LEU A 59 4.39 9.01 10.91
N PRO A 60 3.15 9.50 10.81
CA PRO A 60 2.44 9.54 9.54
C PRO A 60 3.26 10.27 8.48
N LEU A 61 3.30 9.69 7.29
CA LEU A 61 3.96 10.24 6.12
C LEU A 61 3.13 11.42 5.59
N GLU A 62 3.81 12.54 5.37
CA GLU A 62 3.20 13.79 4.89
C GLU A 62 3.13 13.87 3.36
N LYS A 63 3.71 12.89 2.67
CA LYS A 63 3.65 12.74 1.22
C LYS A 63 3.35 11.28 0.88
N VAL A 64 2.60 11.09 -0.19
CA VAL A 64 2.45 9.80 -0.89
C VAL A 64 3.26 9.88 -2.18
N SER A 65 3.97 8.81 -2.54
CA SER A 65 4.65 8.74 -3.84
C SER A 65 3.69 9.00 -5.00
N ASP A 66 4.15 9.82 -5.97
CA ASP A 66 3.34 10.29 -7.09
C ASP A 66 2.89 9.14 -8.02
N ASP A 67 3.64 8.03 -8.04
CA ASP A 67 3.39 6.84 -8.85
C ASP A 67 2.68 5.70 -8.10
N LEU A 68 2.34 5.87 -6.82
CA LEU A 68 1.83 4.78 -5.99
C LEU A 68 0.61 4.10 -6.64
N LEU A 69 -0.37 4.88 -7.07
CA LEU A 69 -1.64 4.35 -7.59
C LEU A 69 -1.50 3.69 -8.97
N SER A 70 -0.48 4.05 -9.75
CA SER A 70 -0.19 3.43 -11.04
C SER A 70 0.76 2.23 -10.92
N SER A 71 1.46 2.09 -9.78
CA SER A 71 2.42 1.03 -9.51
C SER A 71 1.81 -0.39 -9.59
N PRO A 72 2.47 -1.33 -10.29
CA PRO A 72 2.08 -2.74 -10.29
C PRO A 72 2.03 -3.37 -8.89
N ASP A 73 2.93 -2.95 -7.99
CA ASP A 73 2.98 -3.49 -6.63
C ASP A 73 1.75 -3.07 -5.82
N PHE A 74 1.28 -1.83 -6.00
CA PHE A 74 0.05 -1.35 -5.38
C PHE A 74 -1.17 -2.15 -5.87
N LYS A 75 -1.28 -2.37 -7.18
CA LYS A 75 -2.36 -3.19 -7.76
C LYS A 75 -2.36 -4.60 -7.19
N ARG A 76 -1.18 -5.21 -7.04
CA ARG A 76 -1.02 -6.54 -6.46
C ARG A 76 -1.40 -6.57 -4.98
N TRP A 77 -1.04 -5.54 -4.22
CA TRP A 77 -1.44 -5.40 -2.82
C TRP A 77 -2.95 -5.16 -2.66
N ALA A 78 -3.58 -4.38 -3.55
CA ALA A 78 -5.02 -4.18 -3.53
C ALA A 78 -5.78 -5.50 -3.75
N GLN A 79 -5.30 -6.33 -4.69
CA GLN A 79 -5.83 -7.69 -4.85
C GLN A 79 -5.61 -8.55 -3.60
N TYR A 80 -4.44 -8.45 -2.97
CA TYR A 80 -4.16 -9.15 -1.71
C TYR A 80 -5.14 -8.78 -0.60
N LEU A 81 -5.47 -7.49 -0.48
CA LEU A 81 -6.45 -7.00 0.49
C LEU A 81 -7.82 -7.66 0.27
N ASP A 82 -8.29 -7.72 -0.97
CA ASP A 82 -9.57 -8.35 -1.32
C ASP A 82 -9.57 -9.85 -1.00
N ASP A 83 -8.53 -10.57 -1.43
CA ASP A 83 -8.37 -12.01 -1.18
C ASP A 83 -8.26 -12.31 0.33
N PHE A 84 -7.51 -11.49 1.07
CA PHE A 84 -7.38 -11.62 2.53
C PHE A 84 -8.72 -11.42 3.21
N ASN A 85 -9.46 -10.38 2.85
CA ASN A 85 -10.77 -10.07 3.43
C ASN A 85 -11.82 -11.14 3.12
N ALA A 86 -11.77 -11.75 1.93
CA ALA A 86 -12.64 -12.85 1.56
C ALA A 86 -12.30 -14.14 2.33
N LYS A 87 -11.01 -14.41 2.55
CA LYS A 87 -10.53 -15.61 3.25
C LYS A 87 -10.67 -15.52 4.77
N TYR A 88 -10.50 -14.32 5.34
CA TYR A 88 -10.54 -14.07 6.79
C TYR A 88 -11.58 -12.99 7.16
N PRO A 89 -12.89 -13.32 7.10
CA PRO A 89 -13.97 -12.34 7.35
C PRO A 89 -13.94 -11.71 8.75
N ASP A 90 -13.35 -12.40 9.73
CA ASP A 90 -13.19 -11.94 11.12
C ASP A 90 -12.02 -10.96 11.32
N LYS A 91 -11.14 -10.82 10.31
CA LYS A 91 -9.92 -9.99 10.36
C LYS A 91 -9.88 -8.91 9.30
N GLN A 92 -11.05 -8.59 8.73
CA GLN A 92 -11.14 -7.67 7.61
C GLN A 92 -10.59 -6.28 7.96
N THR A 93 -9.96 -5.66 6.98
CA THR A 93 -9.57 -4.25 7.01
C THR A 93 -9.98 -3.58 5.72
N SER A 94 -10.03 -2.25 5.70
CA SER A 94 -10.25 -1.50 4.47
C SER A 94 -8.94 -0.91 3.95
N MET A 95 -8.93 -0.59 2.66
CA MET A 95 -7.84 0.19 2.05
C MET A 95 -7.66 1.53 2.77
N SER A 96 -8.75 2.16 3.16
CA SER A 96 -8.74 3.43 3.89
C SER A 96 -8.14 3.33 5.29
N ALA A 97 -8.40 2.25 6.02
CA ALA A 97 -7.79 2.01 7.33
C ALA A 97 -6.27 1.83 7.20
N VAL A 98 -5.82 1.08 6.19
CA VAL A 98 -4.38 0.89 5.93
C VAL A 98 -3.72 2.22 5.55
N PHE A 99 -4.34 3.01 4.68
CA PHE A 99 -3.77 4.30 4.25
C PHE A 99 -3.66 5.28 5.42
N ARG A 100 -4.69 5.39 6.26
CA ARG A 100 -4.67 6.24 7.47
C ARG A 100 -3.72 5.76 8.56
N ALA A 101 -3.30 4.48 8.54
CA ALA A 101 -2.26 4.01 9.44
C ALA A 101 -0.87 4.55 9.08
N TYR A 102 -0.68 5.03 7.84
CA TYR A 102 0.63 5.41 7.31
C TYR A 102 0.72 6.85 6.84
N TYR A 103 -0.36 7.46 6.38
CA TYR A 103 -0.36 8.78 5.76
C TYR A 103 -1.25 9.75 6.52
N THR A 104 -0.89 11.04 6.50
CA THR A 104 -1.79 12.11 6.98
C THR A 104 -2.98 12.28 6.03
N ASP A 105 -4.11 12.79 6.54
CA ASP A 105 -5.28 13.08 5.69
C ASP A 105 -4.93 14.11 4.58
N ASP A 106 -4.07 15.10 4.88
CA ASP A 106 -3.58 16.07 3.89
C ASP A 106 -2.78 15.40 2.76
N ALA A 107 -1.90 14.44 3.10
CA ALA A 107 -1.13 13.69 2.12
C ALA A 107 -2.06 12.88 1.19
N LEU A 108 -3.07 12.24 1.76
CA LEU A 108 -4.07 11.47 1.00
C LEU A 108 -4.93 12.38 0.10
N GLY A 109 -5.35 13.55 0.61
CA GLY A 109 -6.08 14.54 -0.17
C GLY A 109 -5.28 15.05 -1.37
N ASN A 110 -4.01 15.38 -1.17
CA ASN A 110 -3.11 15.83 -2.23
C ASN A 110 -2.88 14.76 -3.31
N MET A 111 -2.63 13.51 -2.90
CA MET A 111 -2.48 12.38 -3.84
C MET A 111 -3.75 12.20 -4.69
N LEU A 112 -4.95 12.20 -4.08
CA LEU A 112 -6.20 12.06 -4.82
C LEU A 112 -6.43 13.22 -5.78
N ALA A 113 -6.11 14.46 -5.37
CA ALA A 113 -6.23 15.63 -6.22
C ALA A 113 -5.30 15.55 -7.45
N ALA A 114 -4.09 15.00 -7.29
CA ALA A 114 -3.16 14.74 -8.39
C ALA A 114 -3.69 13.62 -9.30
N ALA A 115 -4.09 12.49 -8.73
CA ALA A 115 -4.56 11.32 -9.48
C ALA A 115 -5.85 11.58 -10.27
N ARG A 116 -6.72 12.51 -9.84
CA ARG A 116 -7.87 12.93 -10.63
C ARG A 116 -7.51 13.66 -11.92
N LYS A 117 -6.36 14.33 -11.95
CA LYS A 117 -5.90 15.11 -13.11
C LYS A 117 -5.24 14.22 -14.17
N ASP A 118 -4.77 13.04 -13.77
CA ASP A 118 -4.17 12.07 -14.68
C ASP A 118 -5.23 11.05 -15.15
N PRO A 119 -5.55 10.99 -16.46
CA PRO A 119 -6.51 10.04 -17.00
C PRO A 119 -6.22 8.57 -16.65
N SER A 120 -4.95 8.19 -16.46
CA SER A 120 -4.54 6.81 -16.18
C SER A 120 -4.82 6.37 -14.74
N THR A 121 -4.98 7.31 -13.81
CA THR A 121 -5.21 7.04 -12.37
C THR A 121 -6.54 7.57 -11.87
N ARG A 122 -7.30 8.32 -12.70
CA ARG A 122 -8.58 8.95 -12.34
C ARG A 122 -9.63 7.98 -11.78
N ASP A 123 -9.78 6.81 -12.38
CA ASP A 123 -10.80 5.83 -11.97
C ASP A 123 -10.43 5.17 -10.63
N ILE A 124 -9.13 4.90 -10.42
CA ILE A 124 -8.59 4.42 -9.14
C ILE A 124 -8.76 5.50 -8.07
N ALA A 125 -8.46 6.76 -8.39
CA ALA A 125 -8.64 7.88 -7.48
C ALA A 125 -10.09 8.03 -7.02
N SER A 126 -11.04 7.88 -7.95
CA SER A 126 -12.48 7.97 -7.64
C SER A 126 -12.93 6.82 -6.72
N THR A 127 -12.44 5.60 -6.97
CA THR A 127 -12.74 4.44 -6.12
C THR A 127 -12.16 4.62 -4.72
N LEU A 128 -10.92 5.09 -4.65
CA LEU A 128 -10.21 5.29 -3.39
C LEU A 128 -10.79 6.45 -2.58
N GLU A 129 -11.22 7.54 -3.21
CA GLU A 129 -11.89 8.65 -2.54
C GLU A 129 -13.15 8.19 -1.80
N LYS A 130 -14.00 7.39 -2.47
CA LYS A 130 -15.19 6.79 -1.85
C LYS A 130 -14.82 5.94 -0.64
N ALA A 131 -13.78 5.13 -0.77
CA ALA A 131 -13.31 4.27 0.32
C ALA A 131 -12.70 5.06 1.50
N LEU A 132 -12.04 6.19 1.23
CA LEU A 132 -11.40 7.03 2.23
C LEU A 132 -12.42 7.93 2.94
N PHE A 133 -13.32 8.57 2.21
CA PHE A 133 -14.13 9.67 2.75
C PHE A 133 -15.63 9.36 2.81
N ASN A 134 -16.08 8.17 2.38
CA ASN A 134 -17.48 7.78 2.35
C ASN A 134 -18.38 8.81 1.63
N VAL A 135 -17.86 9.39 0.54
CA VAL A 135 -18.51 10.39 -0.31
C VAL A 135 -19.05 9.80 -1.61
#